data_AF-A0A2U1WGI8-F1
#
_entry.id   AF-A0A2U1WGI8-F1
#
_cell.length_a   1.000
_cell.length_b   1.000
_cell.length_c   1.000
_cell.angle_alpha   90.00
_cell.angle_beta   90.00
_cell.angle_gamma   90.00
#
_symmetry.space_group_name_H-M   'P 1'
#
loop_
_entity.id
_entity.type
_entity.pdbx_description
1 polymer ?
#
loop_
_entity_poly.entity_id
_entity_poly.type
_entity_poly.pdbx_seq_one_letter_code
_entity_poly.pdbx_strand_id
1 'polypeptide(L)' 'MFALPAFPVLVMERFTQKGTGRPLFLATYIDGDGGRCIVHDTHSFSDALAAARDWREDGVPTLWLGVEH' A
#
# COMPACT_ATOMS: atom_id res chain seq x y z
N MET A 1 11.60 -5.27 -19.90
CA MET A 1 12.04 -4.14 -19.07
C MET A 1 10.87 -3.79 -18.15
N PHE A 2 10.96 -4.08 -16.85
CA PHE A 2 9.94 -3.62 -15.89
C PHE A 2 10.26 -2.15 -15.59
N ALA A 3 9.40 -1.24 -16.02
CA ALA A 3 9.50 0.16 -15.64
C ALA A 3 9.17 0.25 -14.14
N LEU A 4 10.13 0.69 -13.33
CA LEU A 4 9.82 1.11 -11.96
C LEU A 4 8.78 2.24 -12.06
N PRO A 5 7.70 2.22 -11.26
CA PRO A 5 6.73 3.30 -11.27
C PRO A 5 7.46 4.62 -11.00
N ALA A 6 7.02 5.70 -11.64
CA ALA A 6 7.48 7.03 -11.27
C ALA A 6 7.06 7.29 -9.82
N PHE A 7 8.03 7.52 -8.94
CA PHE A 7 7.80 7.90 -7.57
C PHE A 7 7.36 9.37 -7.49
N PRO A 8 6.57 9.76 -6.48
CA PRO A 8 6.09 8.94 -5.36
C PRO A 8 4.97 7.97 -5.76
N VAL A 9 4.79 6.88 -5.01
CA VAL A 9 3.75 5.87 -5.26
C VAL A 9 3.11 5.40 -3.96
N LEU A 10 1.81 5.13 -3.99
CA LEU A 10 1.13 4.47 -2.88
C LEU A 10 0.92 2.99 -3.23
N VAL A 11 1.48 2.10 -2.42
CA VAL A 11 1.44 0.65 -2.58
C VAL A 11 0.45 0.05 -1.61
N MET A 12 -0.34 -0.91 -2.07
CA MET A 12 -1.16 -1.74 -1.19
C MET A 12 -0.62 -3.16 -1.12
N GLU A 13 -0.30 -3.61 0.08
CA GLU A 13 0.26 -4.92 0.37
C GLU A 13 -0.76 -5.75 1.16
N ARG A 14 -0.81 -7.06 0.90
CA ARG A 14 -1.66 -8.00 1.64
C ARG A 14 -0.77 -9.01 2.34
N PHE A 15 -0.92 -9.11 3.65
CA PHE A 15 -0.24 -10.07 4.50
C PHE A 15 -1.25 -11.04 5.12
N THR A 16 -0.76 -12.20 5.54
CA THR A 16 -1.51 -13.11 6.41
C THR A 16 -1.00 -12.95 7.83
N GLN A 17 -1.85 -12.48 8.75
CA GLN A 17 -1.46 -12.26 10.14
C GLN A 17 -1.17 -13.60 10.82
N LYS A 18 0.06 -13.75 11.33
CA LYS A 18 0.50 -14.94 12.07
C LYS A 18 -0.38 -15.13 13.31
N GLY A 19 -0.88 -16.35 13.51
CA GLY A 19 -1.71 -16.73 14.64
C GLY A 19 -3.22 -16.66 14.38
N THR A 20 -3.71 -15.65 13.66
CA THR A 20 -5.14 -15.54 13.33
C THR A 20 -5.47 -16.03 11.93
N GLY A 21 -4.49 -16.06 11.02
CA GLY A 21 -4.68 -16.39 9.60
C GLY A 21 -5.51 -15.34 8.85
N ARG A 22 -5.83 -14.21 9.48
CA ARG A 22 -6.65 -13.16 8.87
C ARG A 22 -5.81 -12.35 7.89
N PRO A 23 -6.41 -11.88 6.78
CA PRO A 23 -5.73 -10.95 5.90
C PRO A 23 -5.50 -9.63 6.65
N LEU A 24 -4.31 -9.07 6.47
CA LEU A 24 -3.94 -7.72 6.89
C LEU A 24 -3.57 -6.95 5.62
N PHE A 25 -4.22 -5.82 5.41
CA PHE A 25 -3.98 -4.93 4.31
C PHE A 25 -3.19 -3.73 4.82
N LEU A 26 -2.09 -3.42 4.14
CA LEU A 26 -1.21 -2.32 4.46
C LEU A 26 -1.16 -1.35 3.29
N ALA A 27 -1.48 -0.08 3.55
CA ALA A 27 -1.24 1.01 2.62
C ALA A 27 0.12 1.64 2.96
N THR A 28 1.06 1.54 2.04
CA THR A 28 2.44 2.04 2.21
C THR A 28 2.70 3.11 1.15
N TYR A 29 3.01 4.33 1.58
CA TYR A 29 3.54 5.37 0.71
C TYR A 29 5.04 5.18 0.51
N ILE A 30 5.50 5.31 -0.73
CA ILE A 30 6.91 5.31 -1.09
C ILE A 30 7.24 6.64 -1.78
N ASP A 31 8.11 7.43 -1.16
CA ASP A 31 8.53 8.73 -1.69
C ASP A 31 9.55 8.61 -2.85
N GLY A 32 9.99 9.76 -3.38
CA GLY A 32 10.98 9.85 -4.46
C GLY A 32 12.38 9.34 -4.11
N ASP A 33 12.71 9.31 -2.82
CA ASP A 33 14.00 8.83 -2.31
C ASP A 33 13.97 7.34 -1.91
N GLY A 34 12.81 6.69 -2.07
CA GLY A 34 12.57 5.30 -1.68
C GLY A 34 12.23 5.12 -0.20
N GLY A 35 12.01 6.21 0.54
CA GLY A 35 11.51 6.21 1.90
C GLY A 35 10.10 5.63 1.95
N ARG A 36 9.85 4.77 2.94
CA ARG A 36 8.57 4.06 3.10
C ARG A 36 7.85 4.56 4.35
N CYS A 37 6.59 4.92 4.20
CA CYS A 37 5.72 5.33 5.29
C CYS A 37 4.44 4.50 5.29
N ILE A 38 4.13 3.85 6.41
CA ILE A 38 2.85 3.15 6.56
C ILE A 38 1.77 4.20 6.81
N VAL A 39 0.83 4.28 5.87
CA VAL A 39 -0.31 5.19 5.94
C VAL A 39 -1.43 4.59 6.79
N HIS A 40 -1.70 3.29 6.60
CA HIS A 40 -2.77 2.61 7.31
C HIS A 40 -2.60 1.09 7.28
N ASP A 41 -3.01 0.41 8.36
CA ASP A 41 -3.12 -1.03 8.46
C ASP A 41 -4.52 -1.44 8.93
N THR A 42 -5.12 -2.43 8.26
CA THR A 42 -6.47 -2.89 8.59
C THR A 42 -6.73 -4.29 8.10
N HIS A 43 -7.72 -4.97 8.68
CA HIS A 43 -8.20 -6.26 8.21
C HIS A 43 -9.26 -6.15 7.09
N SER A 44 -9.60 -4.93 6.66
CA SER A 44 -10.56 -4.64 5.58
C SER A 44 -9.85 -4.00 4.38
N PHE A 45 -9.92 -4.65 3.22
CA PHE A 45 -9.39 -4.10 1.97
C PHE A 45 -10.02 -2.75 1.61
N SER A 46 -11.34 -2.64 1.80
CA SER A 46 -12.09 -1.43 1.47
C SER A 46 -11.67 -0.25 2.35
N ASP A 47 -11.37 -0.50 3.61
CA ASP A 47 -10.94 0.52 4.57
C ASP A 47 -9.51 0.97 4.25
N ALA A 48 -8.62 0.01 3.91
CA ALA A 48 -7.27 0.32 3.46
C ALA A 48 -7.31 1.19 2.19
N LEU A 49 -8.22 0.88 1.26
CA LEU A 49 -8.40 1.65 0.04
C LEU A 49 -8.97 3.04 0.30
N ALA A 50 -9.94 3.16 1.21
CA ALA A 50 -10.48 4.46 1.59
C ALA A 50 -9.39 5.33 2.23
N ALA A 51 -8.62 4.78 3.19
CA ALA A 51 -7.52 5.48 3.84
C ALA A 51 -6.42 5.88 2.85
N ALA A 52 -6.05 4.98 1.94
CA ALA A 52 -5.10 5.27 0.87
C ALA A 52 -5.56 6.42 -0.06
N ARG A 53 -6.86 6.48 -0.37
CA ARG A 53 -7.45 7.54 -1.21
C ARG A 53 -7.57 8.87 -0.48
N ASP A 54 -7.86 8.83 0.82
CA ASP A 54 -7.98 10.01 1.67
C ASP A 54 -6.62 10.65 1.94
N TRP A 55 -5.60 9.82 2.18
CA TRP A 55 -4.22 10.28 2.37
C TRP A 55 -3.57 10.77 1.07
N ARG A 56 -4.05 10.32 -0.09
CA ARG A 56 -3.44 10.58 -1.41
C ARG A 56 -3.18 12.08 -1.62
N GLU A 57 -1.91 12.46 -1.63
CA GLU A 57 -1.50 13.76 -2.16
C GLU A 57 -1.84 13.85 -3.66
N ASP A 58 -2.24 15.04 -4.12
CA ASP A 58 -2.73 15.26 -5.48
C ASP A 58 -1.72 14.75 -6.53
N GLY A 59 -2.18 13.86 -7.42
CA GLY A 59 -1.36 13.32 -8.51
C GLY A 59 -0.54 12.05 -8.22
N VAL A 60 -0.49 11.54 -6.98
CA VAL A 60 0.27 10.29 -6.68
C VAL A 60 -0.41 9.06 -7.30
N PRO A 61 0.27 8.24 -8.12
CA PRO A 61 -0.28 6.97 -8.62
C PRO A 61 -0.41 5.93 -7.51
N THR A 62 -1.51 5.17 -7.52
CA THR A 62 -1.71 4.01 -6.64
C THR A 62 -1.32 2.74 -7.37
N LEU A 63 -0.28 2.06 -6.90
CA LEU A 63 0.20 0.81 -7.46
C LEU A 63 -0.24 -0.37 -6.58
N TRP A 64 -0.88 -1.36 -7.21
CA TRP A 64 -1.35 -2.56 -6.56
C TRP A 64 -0.31 -3.66 -6.71
N LEU A 65 0.67 -3.71 -5.81
CA LEU A 65 1.59 -4.85 -5.74
C LEU A 65 0.94 -5.92 -4.85
N GLY A 66 0.15 -6.78 -5.47
CA GLY A 66 -0.24 -8.05 -4.86
C GLY A 66 0.99 -8.92 -4.71
N VAL A 67 1.79 -8.70 -3.67
CA VAL A 67 2.90 -9.59 -3.32
C VAL A 67 2.32 -10.71 -2.46
N GLU A 68 2.12 -11.88 -3.07
CA GLU A 68 1.92 -13.11 -2.32
C GLU A 68 3.23 -13.44 -1.58
N HIS A 69 3.16 -13.48 -0.24
CA HIS A 69 4.24 -13.92 0.64
C HIS A 69 3.89 -15.27 1.26
#